data_AF-A0A2V7J4A2-F1
#
_entry.id   AF-A0A2V7J4A2-F1
#
_cell.length_a   1.000
_cell.length_b   1.000
_cell.length_c   1.000
_cell.angle_alpha   90.00
_cell.angle_beta   90.00
_cell.angle_gamma   90.00
#
_symmetry.space_group_name_H-M   'P 1'
#
loop_
_entity.id
_entity.type
_entity.pdbx_description
1 polymer ?
#
loop_
_entity_poly.entity_id
_entity_poly.type
_entity_poly.pdbx_seq_one_letter_code
_entity_poly.pdbx_strand_id
1 'polypeptide(L)'
;MALVLLGAALLVAVGGALWFTRYAAHARRDPGLVYRDPATLEKLLQRGNEAERAGDRATAVTTYRFVLAVGQGGGVALEPYVAAARAGLTRLGVGDTLPGPAR
;
A
#
# COMPACT_ATOMS: atom_id res chain seq x y z
N MET A 1 -38.29 -25.75 7.77
CA MET A 1 -36.89 -25.72 7.26
C MET A 1 -36.60 -24.48 6.42
N ALA A 2 -37.44 -24.12 5.44
CA ALA A 2 -37.21 -22.93 4.60
C ALA A 2 -37.02 -21.61 5.39
N LEU A 3 -37.83 -21.35 6.42
CA LEU A 3 -37.72 -20.15 7.26
C LEU A 3 -36.43 -20.09 8.07
N VAL A 4 -35.90 -21.24 8.50
CA VAL A 4 -34.64 -21.33 9.25
C VAL A 4 -33.46 -21.04 8.33
N LEU A 5 -33.49 -21.59 7.10
CA LEU A 5 -32.48 -21.31 6.07
C LEU A 5 -32.49 -19.84 5.66
N LEU A 6 -33.68 -19.24 5.52
CA LEU A 6 -33.83 -17.83 5.20
C LEU A 6 -33.22 -16.93 6.30
N GLY A 7 -33.49 -17.25 7.57
CA GLY A 7 -32.91 -16.52 8.70
C GLY A 7 -31.39 -16.66 8.79
N ALA A 8 -30.85 -17.86 8.58
CA ALA A 8 -29.41 -18.10 8.54
C ALA A 8 -28.72 -17.36 7.37
N ALA A 9 -29.32 -17.38 6.18
CA ALA A 9 -28.82 -16.65 5.02
C ALA A 9 -28.79 -15.14 5.27
N LEU A 10 -29.81 -14.60 5.94
CA LEU A 10 -29.88 -13.18 6.29
C LEU A 10 -28.78 -12.78 7.29
N LEU A 11 -28.52 -13.62 8.30
CA LEU A 11 -27.44 -13.39 9.27
C LEU A 11 -26.06 -13.43 8.61
N VAL A 12 -25.84 -14.35 7.67
CA VAL A 12 -24.59 -14.44 6.90
C VAL A 12 -24.43 -13.22 5.98
N ALA A 13 -25.50 -12.77 5.32
CA ALA A 13 -25.45 -11.61 4.45
C ALA A 13 -25.15 -10.31 5.25
N VAL A 14 -25.82 -10.10 6.37
CA VAL A 14 -25.63 -8.91 7.23
C VAL A 14 -24.25 -8.95 7.90
N GLY A 15 -23.83 -10.11 8.42
CA GLY A 15 -22.49 -10.28 8.99
C GLY A 15 -21.38 -10.09 7.96
N GLY A 16 -21.55 -10.63 6.76
CA GLY A 16 -20.63 -10.47 5.64
C GLY A 16 -20.49 -9.01 5.20
N ALA A 17 -21.60 -8.29 5.08
CA ALA A 17 -21.59 -6.86 4.72
C ALA A 17 -20.87 -5.98 5.77
N LEU A 18 -21.06 -6.28 7.07
CA LEU A 18 -20.37 -5.57 8.15
C LEU A 18 -18.87 -5.88 8.21
N TRP A 19 -18.48 -7.13 7.95
CA TRP A 19 -17.07 -7.52 7.86
C TRP A 19 -16.39 -6.87 6.65
N PHE A 20 -17.04 -6.87 5.48
CA PHE A 20 -16.53 -6.24 4.25
C PHE A 20 -16.36 -4.72 4.39
N THR A 21 -17.31 -4.02 5.03
CA THR A 21 -17.21 -2.57 5.25
C THR A 21 -16.09 -2.22 6.23
N ARG A 22 -15.92 -3.01 7.30
CA ARG A 22 -14.77 -2.91 8.22
C ARG A 22 -13.44 -3.18 7.52
N TYR A 23 -13.37 -4.23 6.70
CA TYR A 23 -12.18 -4.55 5.90
C TYR A 23 -11.86 -3.46 4.89
N ALA A 24 -12.85 -2.95 4.15
CA ALA A 24 -12.67 -1.86 3.20
C ALA A 24 -12.22 -0.56 3.89
N ALA A 25 -12.72 -0.27 5.09
CA ALA A 25 -12.26 0.87 5.90
C ALA A 25 -10.83 0.67 6.44
N HIS A 26 -10.46 -0.56 6.80
CA HIS A 26 -9.11 -0.91 7.26
C HIS A 26 -8.09 -0.90 6.11
N ALA A 27 -8.45 -1.48 4.96
CA ALA A 27 -7.66 -1.44 3.73
C ALA A 27 -7.53 -0.02 3.15
N ARG A 28 -8.53 0.85 3.33
CA ARG A 28 -8.43 2.29 3.01
C ARG A 28 -7.54 3.05 3.98
N ARG A 29 -7.47 2.62 5.25
CA ARG A 29 -6.56 3.22 6.26
C ARG A 29 -5.14 2.70 6.16
N ASP A 30 -4.94 1.51 5.62
CA ASP A 30 -3.63 0.88 5.51
C ASP A 30 -3.49 0.07 4.19
N PRO A 31 -3.40 0.75 3.04
CA PRO A 31 -3.32 0.12 1.71
C PRO A 31 -2.05 -0.71 1.50
N GLY A 32 -1.07 -0.60 2.40
CA GLY A 32 0.16 -1.38 2.41
C GLY A 32 0.02 -2.80 2.97
N LEU A 33 -1.09 -3.15 3.64
CA LEU A 33 -1.25 -4.46 4.31
C LEU A 33 -1.02 -5.68 3.40
N VAL A 34 -1.35 -5.58 2.11
CA VAL A 34 -1.16 -6.66 1.12
C VAL A 34 0.25 -6.61 0.48
N TYR A 35 0.97 -5.50 0.63
CA TYR A 35 2.26 -5.23 -0.03
C TYR A 35 3.47 -5.25 0.91
N ARG A 36 3.28 -5.60 2.20
CA ARG A 36 4.36 -5.76 3.21
C ARG A 36 5.12 -7.08 3.11
N ASP A 37 5.14 -7.66 1.92
CA ASP A 37 6.06 -8.74 1.60
C ASP A 37 7.40 -8.12 1.15
N PRO A 38 8.51 -8.41 1.84
CA PRO A 38 9.84 -7.87 1.49
C PRO A 38 10.22 -8.11 0.02
N ALA A 39 9.85 -9.26 -0.56
CA ALA A 39 10.16 -9.58 -1.96
C ALA A 39 9.37 -8.68 -2.94
N THR A 40 8.19 -8.23 -2.55
CA THR A 40 7.38 -7.30 -3.34
C THR A 40 7.96 -5.88 -3.30
N LEU A 41 8.41 -5.41 -2.14
CA LEU A 41 9.09 -4.11 -2.02
C LEU A 41 10.42 -4.09 -2.75
N GLU A 42 11.17 -5.20 -2.75
CA GLU A 42 12.40 -5.34 -3.51
C GLU A 42 12.16 -5.18 -5.02
N LYS A 43 11.14 -5.86 -5.57
CA LYS A 43 10.77 -5.71 -6.99
C LYS A 43 10.36 -4.28 -7.34
N LEU A 44 9.65 -3.60 -6.44
CA LEU A 44 9.26 -2.20 -6.63
C LEU A 44 10.48 -1.28 -6.64
N LEU A 45 11.43 -1.47 -5.72
CA LEU A 45 12.69 -0.71 -5.73
C LEU A 45 13.50 -0.96 -7.00
N GLN A 46 13.56 -2.21 -7.46
CA GLN A 46 14.24 -2.55 -8.71
C GLN A 46 13.61 -1.80 -9.89
N ARG A 47 12.28 -1.81 -10.00
CA ARG A 47 11.55 -1.08 -11.05
C ARG A 47 11.78 0.44 -10.96
N GLY A 48 11.82 1.00 -9.75
CA GLY A 48 12.13 2.42 -9.55
C GLY A 48 13.54 2.77 -10.05
N ASN A 49 14.53 1.95 -9.73
CA ASN A 49 15.91 2.12 -10.20
C ASN A 49 16.04 1.97 -11.72
N GLU A 50 15.32 1.03 -12.33
CA GLU A 50 15.29 0.85 -13.78
C GLU A 50 14.69 2.08 -14.48
N ALA A 51 13.58 2.61 -13.96
CA ALA A 51 12.98 3.85 -14.46
C ALA A 51 13.91 5.05 -14.31
N GLU A 52 14.59 5.18 -13.15
CA GLU A 52 15.60 6.23 -12.91
C GLU A 52 16.74 6.15 -13.93
N ARG A 53 17.28 4.95 -14.19
CA ARG A 53 18.34 4.73 -15.20
C ARG A 53 17.88 4.99 -16.63
N ALA A 54 16.61 4.69 -16.93
CA ALA A 54 16.00 4.99 -18.23
C ALA A 54 15.69 6.49 -18.42
N GLY A 55 15.87 7.32 -17.39
CA GLY A 55 15.51 8.74 -17.42
C GLY A 55 14.00 9.00 -17.25
N ASP A 56 13.20 7.96 -17.01
CA ASP A 56 11.77 8.09 -16.70
C ASP A 56 11.57 8.51 -15.24
N ARG A 57 11.78 9.81 -15.02
CA ARG A 57 11.69 10.45 -13.70
C ARG A 57 10.29 10.29 -13.09
N ALA A 58 9.23 10.37 -13.89
CA ALA A 58 7.86 10.30 -13.37
C ALA A 58 7.54 8.93 -12.77
N THR A 59 7.92 7.86 -13.49
CA THR A 59 7.73 6.48 -13.01
C THR A 59 8.60 6.18 -11.80
N ALA A 60 9.86 6.63 -11.79
CA ALA A 60 10.77 6.44 -10.65
C ALA A 60 10.22 7.11 -9.37
N VAL A 61 9.80 8.37 -9.46
CA VAL A 61 9.23 9.12 -8.33
C VAL A 61 7.95 8.47 -7.80
N THR A 62 7.06 8.06 -8.69
CA THR A 62 5.81 7.39 -8.31
C THR A 62 6.09 6.08 -7.58
N THR A 63 7.05 5.30 -8.06
CA THR A 63 7.42 4.01 -7.48
C THR A 63 8.05 4.17 -6.10
N TYR A 64 9.00 5.10 -5.92
CA TYR A 64 9.60 5.34 -4.60
C TYR A 64 8.62 5.90 -3.58
N ARG A 65 7.71 6.80 -3.99
CA ARG A 65 6.63 7.29 -3.11
C ARG A 65 5.69 6.19 -2.67
N PHE A 66 5.38 5.24 -3.55
CA PHE A 66 4.58 4.07 -3.20
C PHE A 66 5.28 3.22 -2.13
N VAL A 67 6.58 2.94 -2.28
CA VAL A 67 7.36 2.19 -1.28
C VAL A 67 7.37 2.91 0.07
N LEU A 68 7.54 4.24 0.10
CA LEU A 68 7.41 5.02 1.34
C LEU A 68 6.04 4.86 1.98
N ALA A 69 4.96 5.00 1.21
CA ALA A 69 3.59 4.89 1.73
C ALA A 69 3.29 3.49 2.32
N VAL A 70 3.79 2.42 1.69
CA VAL A 70 3.61 1.03 2.18
C VAL A 70 4.44 0.76 3.44
N GLY A 71 5.68 1.28 3.48
CA GLY A 71 6.63 1.05 4.57
C GLY A 71 6.27 1.77 5.88
N GLN A 72 5.61 2.93 5.82
CA GLN A 72 5.22 3.72 7.01
C GLN A 72 4.35 2.99 8.03
N GLY A 73 3.65 1.90 7.65
CA GLY A 73 2.87 1.10 8.59
C GLY A 73 3.40 -0.32 8.84
N GLY A 74 4.56 -0.70 8.29
CA GLY A 74 5.02 -2.09 8.27
C GLY A 74 6.09 -2.50 9.28
N GLY A 75 6.44 -1.59 10.20
CA GLY A 75 7.38 -1.87 11.27
C GLY A 75 8.85 -1.93 10.83
N VAL A 76 9.75 -2.14 11.80
CA VAL A 76 11.21 -2.06 11.63
C VAL A 76 11.81 -2.94 10.54
N ALA A 77 11.15 -4.04 10.17
CA ALA A 77 11.62 -4.93 9.11
C ALA A 77 11.63 -4.25 7.73
N LEU A 78 10.83 -3.21 7.52
CA LEU A 78 10.71 -2.51 6.24
C LEU A 78 11.57 -1.26 6.13
N GLU A 79 12.23 -0.85 7.22
CA GLU A 79 13.13 0.31 7.27
C GLU A 79 14.18 0.33 6.15
N PRO A 80 14.85 -0.79 5.78
CA PRO A 80 15.82 -0.77 4.68
C PRO A 80 15.20 -0.36 3.34
N TYR A 81 13.96 -0.78 3.08
CA TYR A 81 13.25 -0.46 1.84
C TYR A 81 12.77 1.00 1.81
N VAL A 82 12.30 1.50 2.96
CA VAL A 82 11.94 2.90 3.15
C VAL A 82 13.15 3.81 2.98
N ALA A 83 14.29 3.45 3.56
CA ALA A 83 15.55 4.18 3.42
C ALA A 83 16.03 4.20 1.96
N ALA A 84 15.95 3.08 1.26
CA ALA A 84 16.31 3.00 -0.16
C ALA A 84 15.41 3.87 -1.04
N ALA A 85 14.09 3.85 -0.82
CA ALA A 85 13.14 4.68 -1.56
C ALA A 85 13.38 6.18 -1.30
N ARG A 86 13.64 6.56 -0.04
CA ARG A 86 14.01 7.93 0.33
C ARG A 86 15.28 8.38 -0.38
N ALA A 87 16.31 7.54 -0.39
CA ALA A 87 17.56 7.83 -1.09
C ALA A 87 17.32 8.04 -2.61
N GLY A 88 16.44 7.25 -3.23
CA GLY A 88 16.03 7.43 -4.62
C GLY A 88 15.36 8.78 -4.88
N LEU A 89 14.41 9.18 -4.03
CA LEU A 89 13.77 10.49 -4.14
C LEU A 89 14.75 11.66 -3.95
N THR A 90 15.70 11.52 -3.01
CA THR A 90 16.76 12.52 -2.80
C THR A 90 17.63 12.69 -4.04
N ARG A 91 18.07 11.60 -4.69
CA ARG A 91 18.83 11.68 -5.96
C ARG A 91 18.04 12.38 -7.06
N LEU A 92 16.73 12.16 -7.09
CA LEU A 92 15.82 12.81 -8.03
C LEU A 92 15.40 14.23 -7.61
N GLY A 93 15.94 14.77 -6.50
CA GLY A 93 15.61 16.11 -6.01
C GLY A 93 14.15 16.31 -5.62
N VAL A 94 13.44 15.23 -5.27
CA VAL A 94 12.04 15.29 -4.82
C VAL A 94 11.99 15.33 -3.30
N GLY A 95 11.43 16.41 -2.77
CA GLY A 95 11.22 16.56 -1.33
C GLY A 95 10.24 15.52 -0.77
N ASP A 96 10.46 15.16 0.49
CA ASP A 96 9.78 14.10 1.25
C ASP A 96 8.31 14.43 1.62
N THR A 97 7.68 15.31 0.85
CA THR A 97 6.28 15.67 1.04
C THR A 97 5.41 14.64 0.33
N LEU A 98 4.88 13.70 1.12
CA LEU A 98 3.67 12.99 0.75
C LEU A 98 2.59 14.04 0.43
N PRO A 99 1.89 13.95 -0.71
CA PRO A 99 0.69 14.74 -0.93
C PRO A 99 -0.28 14.46 0.23
N GLY A 100 -0.48 15.44 1.11
CA GLY A 100 -1.50 15.37 2.14
C GLY A 100 -2.89 15.26 1.47
N PRO A 101 -3.87 14.62 2.12
CA PRO A 101 -5.21 14.50 1.55
C PRO A 101 -5.77 15.88 1.20
N ALA A 102 -6.37 16.00 0.02
CA ALA A 102 -7.13 17.18 -0.36
C ALA A 102 -8.22 17.41 0.70
N ARG A 103 -8.22 18.63 1.26
CA ARG A 103 -9.27 19.08 2.19
C ARG A 103 -10.59 19.24 1.47
#